data_AF-A0A1P8RTC3-F1
#
_entry.id   AF-A0A1P8RTC3-F1
#
_cell.length_a   1.000
_cell.length_b   1.000
_cell.length_c   1.000
_cell.angle_alpha   90.00
_cell.angle_beta   90.00
_cell.angle_gamma   90.00
#
_symmetry.space_group_name_H-M   'P 1'
#
loop_
_entity.id
_entity.type
_entity.pdbx_description
1 polymer ?
#
loop_
_entity_poly.entity_id
_entity_poly.type
_entity_poly.pdbx_seq_one_letter_code
_entity_poly.pdbx_strand_id
1 'polypeptide(L)'
;METIEIKAGEEVKLNVKISSDANAGSNVSLNDKVIKKSITNNFSLDLGEIEQLDEGILSVVSNFFVLGGNIDAIIETTHVVNTLSSDTTTIEITSEKVKISPVLFMAYIVIKLKRI
;
A
#
# COMPACT_ATOMS: atom_id res chain seq x y z
N MET A 1 -3.45 8.44 10.95
CA MET A 1 -4.19 7.95 9.78
C MET A 1 -4.53 9.15 8.93
N GLU A 2 -4.00 9.19 7.71
CA GLU A 2 -4.24 10.27 6.74
C GLU A 2 -5.62 10.09 6.08
N THR A 3 -6.26 11.19 5.67
CA THR A 3 -7.53 11.17 4.93
C THR A 3 -7.29 11.70 3.52
N ILE A 4 -7.70 10.92 2.52
CA ILE A 4 -7.60 11.26 1.11
C ILE A 4 -8.99 11.61 0.59
N GLU A 5 -9.12 12.83 0.10
CA GLU A 5 -10.37 13.37 -0.44
C GLU A 5 -10.40 13.25 -1.97
N ILE A 6 -11.46 12.64 -2.50
CA ILE A 6 -11.65 12.37 -3.93
C ILE A 6 -13.04 12.86 -4.35
N LYS A 7 -13.16 13.47 -5.54
CA LYS A 7 -14.44 14.03 -5.99
C LYS A 7 -15.43 12.94 -6.35
N ALA A 8 -16.71 13.19 -6.06
CA ALA A 8 -17.80 12.32 -6.49
C ALA A 8 -17.75 11.96 -7.99
N GLY A 9 -18.07 10.71 -8.31
CA GLY A 9 -18.11 10.16 -9.67
C GLY A 9 -16.75 9.73 -10.23
N GLU A 10 -15.68 9.79 -9.45
CA GLU A 10 -14.34 9.36 -9.90
C GLU A 10 -14.04 7.90 -9.53
N GLU A 11 -13.40 7.18 -10.45
CA GLU A 11 -12.81 5.86 -10.18
C GLU A 11 -11.48 5.99 -9.43
N VAL A 12 -11.27 5.14 -8.43
CA VAL A 12 -10.05 5.11 -7.63
C VAL A 12 -9.21 3.90 -8.00
N LYS A 13 -7.97 4.13 -8.40
CA LYS A 13 -6.99 3.08 -8.73
C LYS A 13 -5.81 3.16 -7.76
N LEU A 14 -5.35 2.02 -7.30
CA LEU A 14 -4.16 1.87 -6.47
C LEU A 14 -3.06 1.19 -7.30
N ASN A 15 -1.89 1.81 -7.35
CA ASN A 15 -0.65 1.17 -7.79
C ASN A 15 0.28 0.98 -6.59
N VAL A 16 0.90 -0.19 -6.49
CA VAL A 16 1.90 -0.50 -5.47
C VAL A 16 3.19 -0.90 -6.16
N LYS A 17 4.27 -0.20 -5.83
CA LYS A 17 5.62 -0.44 -6.34
C LYS A 17 6.60 -0.65 -5.20
N ILE A 18 7.31 -1.77 -5.25
CA ILE A 18 8.27 -2.24 -4.25
C ILE A 18 9.64 -2.31 -4.90
N SER A 19 10.63 -1.73 -4.23
CA SER A 19 12.05 -1.89 -4.53
C SER A 19 12.74 -2.40 -3.27
N SER A 20 13.16 -3.66 -3.28
CA SER A 20 13.78 -4.32 -2.13
C SER A 20 14.63 -5.49 -2.58
N ASP A 21 15.70 -5.78 -1.83
CA ASP A 21 16.50 -7.01 -1.97
C ASP A 21 15.88 -8.21 -1.21
N ALA A 22 14.78 -7.99 -0.49
CA ALA A 22 14.05 -9.04 0.23
C ALA A 22 12.89 -9.62 -0.59
N ASN A 23 12.47 -10.84 -0.25
CA ASN A 23 11.27 -11.44 -0.83
C ASN A 23 10.03 -10.81 -0.21
N ALA A 24 9.15 -10.26 -1.06
CA ALA A 24 7.99 -9.50 -0.62
C ALA A 24 6.66 -10.21 -0.91
N GLY A 25 5.69 -10.03 -0.03
CA GLY A 25 4.29 -10.40 -0.24
C GLY A 25 3.37 -9.32 0.31
N SER A 26 2.42 -8.86 -0.49
CA SER A 26 1.56 -7.72 -0.18
C SER A 26 0.09 -8.08 -0.12
N ASN A 27 -0.63 -7.48 0.83
CA ASN A 27 -2.08 -7.54 0.96
C ASN A 27 -2.64 -6.12 0.87
N VAL A 28 -3.72 -5.96 0.11
CA VAL A 28 -4.56 -4.75 0.11
C VAL A 28 -5.88 -5.10 0.76
N SER A 29 -6.31 -4.28 1.71
CA SER A 29 -7.58 -4.45 2.42
C SER A 29 -8.40 -3.18 2.40
N LEU A 30 -9.71 -3.34 2.28
CA LEU A 30 -10.69 -2.27 2.43
C LEU A 30 -11.67 -2.67 3.54
N ASN A 31 -11.82 -1.82 4.56
CA ASN A 31 -12.70 -2.08 5.72
C ASN A 31 -12.45 -3.48 6.34
N ASP A 32 -11.18 -3.76 6.63
CA ASP A 32 -10.68 -5.03 7.20
C ASP A 32 -10.88 -6.29 6.33
N LYS A 33 -11.34 -6.14 5.08
CA LYS A 33 -11.46 -7.24 4.12
C LYS A 33 -10.32 -7.20 3.13
N VAL A 34 -9.57 -8.29 3.03
CA VAL A 34 -8.51 -8.44 2.02
C VAL A 34 -9.15 -8.54 0.63
N ILE A 35 -8.88 -7.55 -0.22
CA ILE A 35 -9.39 -7.47 -1.60
C ILE A 35 -8.34 -7.88 -2.63
N LYS A 36 -7.05 -7.83 -2.28
CA LYS A 36 -5.96 -8.31 -3.15
C LYS A 36 -4.82 -8.89 -2.33
N LYS A 37 -4.26 -9.99 -2.83
CA LYS A 37 -2.94 -10.50 -2.45
C LYS A 37 -2.02 -10.45 -3.66
N SER A 38 -0.76 -10.09 -3.48
CA SER A 38 0.24 -10.09 -4.55
C SER A 38 1.62 -10.49 -4.03
N ILE A 39 2.35 -11.21 -4.86
CA ILE A 39 3.78 -11.52 -4.65
C ILE A 39 4.67 -10.78 -5.66
N THR A 40 4.09 -9.93 -6.51
CA THR A 40 4.83 -9.13 -7.47
C THR A 40 5.24 -7.80 -6.84
N ASN A 41 6.42 -7.30 -7.24
CA ASN A 41 6.94 -6.03 -6.76
C ASN A 41 6.29 -4.81 -7.45
N ASN A 42 5.46 -5.02 -8.46
CA ASN A 42 4.67 -3.98 -9.10
C ASN A 42 3.30 -4.57 -9.44
N PHE A 43 2.24 -3.96 -8.95
CA PHE A 43 0.88 -4.32 -9.30
C PHE A 43 -0.07 -3.13 -9.17
N SER A 44 -1.17 -3.20 -9.89
CA SER A 44 -2.28 -2.27 -9.79
C SER A 44 -3.56 -3.00 -9.41
N LEU A 45 -4.47 -2.26 -8.80
CA LEU A 45 -5.81 -2.69 -8.43
C LEU A 45 -6.77 -1.54 -8.67
N ASP A 46 -7.87 -1.84 -9.35
CA ASP A 46 -9.02 -0.96 -9.40
C ASP A 46 -9.82 -1.13 -8.11
N LEU A 47 -10.02 -0.04 -7.37
CA LEU A 47 -10.81 -0.04 -6.13
C LEU A 47 -12.29 0.24 -6.42
N GLY A 48 -12.63 0.77 -7.59
CA GLY A 48 -13.98 1.19 -7.97
C GLY A 48 -14.26 2.67 -7.73
N GLU A 49 -15.53 3.04 -7.87
CA GLU A 49 -16.01 4.42 -7.71
C GLU A 49 -15.93 4.88 -6.24
N ILE A 50 -15.58 6.15 -6.02
CA ILE A 50 -15.46 6.72 -4.66
C ILE A 50 -16.75 6.60 -3.84
N GLU A 51 -17.92 6.57 -4.48
CA GLU A 51 -19.23 6.38 -3.83
C GLU A 51 -19.31 5.07 -3.03
N GLN A 52 -18.64 4.03 -3.51
CA GLN A 52 -18.63 2.70 -2.87
C GLN A 52 -17.55 2.59 -1.79
N LEU A 53 -16.61 3.54 -1.80
CA LEU A 53 -15.43 3.58 -0.94
C LEU A 53 -15.53 4.66 0.14
N ASP A 54 -16.58 5.50 0.12
CA ASP A 54 -16.75 6.64 1.01
C ASP A 54 -16.67 6.22 2.48
N GLU A 55 -15.92 7.00 3.25
CA GLU A 55 -15.55 6.74 4.65
C GLU A 55 -14.77 5.42 4.88
N GLY A 56 -14.39 4.72 3.82
CA GLY A 56 -13.70 3.44 3.86
C GLY A 56 -12.23 3.56 4.29
N ILE A 57 -11.74 2.55 5.00
CA ILE A 57 -10.35 2.46 5.43
C ILE A 57 -9.60 1.52 4.49
N LEU A 58 -8.69 2.09 3.70
CA LEU A 58 -7.77 1.35 2.84
C LEU A 58 -6.46 1.10 3.58
N SER A 59 -5.99 -0.14 3.57
CA SER A 59 -4.65 -0.49 4.04
C SER A 59 -3.91 -1.33 3.02
N VAL A 60 -2.60 -1.07 2.92
CA VAL A 60 -1.67 -1.91 2.17
C VAL A 60 -0.60 -2.36 3.15
N VAL A 61 -0.36 -3.67 3.21
CA VAL A 61 0.68 -4.26 4.05
C VAL A 61 1.55 -5.17 3.19
N SER A 62 2.82 -4.83 3.09
CA SER A 62 3.85 -5.63 2.43
C SER A 62 4.76 -6.25 3.48
N ASN A 63 4.83 -7.58 3.51
CA ASN A 63 5.72 -8.33 4.39
C ASN A 63 6.97 -8.72 3.62
N PHE A 64 8.14 -8.60 4.24
CA PHE A 64 9.43 -8.81 3.63
C PHE A 64 10.24 -9.84 4.41
N PHE A 65 10.61 -10.93 3.74
CA PHE A 65 11.45 -11.98 4.31
C PHE A 65 12.89 -11.85 3.79
N VAL A 66 13.82 -11.67 4.74
CA VAL A 66 15.24 -11.51 4.46
C VAL A 66 15.92 -12.87 4.60
N LEU A 67 16.38 -13.45 3.49
CA LEU A 67 17.02 -14.76 3.45
C LEU A 67 18.52 -14.74 3.80
N GLY A 68 19.12 -13.54 3.85
CA GLY A 68 20.52 -13.34 4.20
C GLY A 68 20.91 -11.86 4.13
N GLY A 69 22.01 -11.50 4.79
CA GLY A 69 22.49 -10.12 4.85
C GLY A 69 22.04 -9.36 6.10
N ASN A 70 22.36 -8.06 6.15
CA ASN A 70 21.99 -7.19 7.26
C ASN A 70 20.58 -6.65 7.05
N ILE A 71 19.62 -7.12 7.84
CA ILE A 71 18.22 -6.70 7.76
C ILE A 71 18.04 -5.18 7.91
N ASP A 72 18.83 -4.51 8.76
CA ASP A 72 18.66 -3.08 9.00
C ASP A 72 19.05 -2.28 7.76
N ALA A 73 20.12 -2.69 7.07
CA ALA A 73 20.51 -2.10 5.78
C ALA A 73 19.45 -2.36 4.68
N ILE A 74 18.88 -3.56 4.64
CA ILE A 74 17.81 -3.90 3.68
C ILE A 74 16.54 -3.08 3.96
N ILE A 75 16.16 -2.89 5.22
CA ILE A 75 15.05 -2.03 5.59
C ILE A 75 15.32 -0.60 5.12
N GLU A 76 16.52 -0.07 5.35
CA GLU A 76 16.91 1.28 4.95
C GLU A 76 16.78 1.48 3.43
N THR A 77 17.29 0.54 2.63
CA THR A 77 17.23 0.60 1.16
C THR A 77 15.89 0.19 0.55
N THR A 78 14.99 -0.42 1.33
CA THR A 78 13.67 -0.83 0.84
C THR A 78 12.74 0.38 0.67
N HIS A 79 12.12 0.49 -0.50
CA HIS A 79 11.14 1.52 -0.83
C HIS A 79 9.83 0.88 -1.25
N VAL A 80 8.72 1.31 -0.64
CA VAL A 80 7.36 0.87 -0.98
C VAL A 80 6.51 2.10 -1.21
N VAL A 81 6.19 2.33 -2.47
CA VAL A 81 5.43 3.49 -2.94
C VAL A 81 4.03 3.01 -3.31
N ASN A 82 3.03 3.66 -2.74
CA ASN A 82 1.62 3.45 -3.07
C ASN A 82 1.12 4.70 -3.76
N THR A 83 0.65 4.57 -4.99
CA THR A 83 0.07 5.67 -5.75
C THR A 83 -1.43 5.46 -5.84
N LEU A 84 -2.20 6.37 -5.27
CA LEU A 84 -3.64 6.46 -5.50
C LEU A 84 -3.90 7.46 -6.60
N SER A 85 -4.63 7.02 -7.62
CA SER A 85 -4.98 7.85 -8.77
C SER A 85 -6.47 7.80 -9.01
N SER A 86 -7.01 8.96 -9.33
CA SER A 86 -8.34 9.20 -9.88
C SER A 86 -8.19 10.04 -11.14
N ASP A 87 -9.31 10.39 -11.77
CA ASP A 87 -9.29 11.22 -12.99
C ASP A 87 -8.69 12.61 -12.74
N THR A 88 -8.85 13.18 -11.55
CA THR A 88 -8.36 14.54 -11.25
C THR A 88 -7.22 14.61 -10.24
N THR A 89 -6.98 13.52 -9.50
CA THR A 89 -6.04 13.52 -8.38
C THR A 89 -5.11 12.32 -8.45
N THR A 90 -3.81 12.56 -8.29
CA THR A 90 -2.80 11.50 -8.08
C THR A 90 -2.02 11.83 -6.83
N ILE A 91 -1.96 10.88 -5.90
CA ILE A 91 -1.32 11.03 -4.59
C ILE A 91 -0.35 9.86 -4.41
N GLU A 92 0.88 10.20 -4.09
CA GLU A 92 1.93 9.22 -3.81
C GLU A 92 2.19 9.16 -2.31
N ILE A 93 2.14 7.96 -1.76
CA ILE A 93 2.28 7.69 -0.33
C ILE A 93 3.42 6.69 -0.13
N THR A 94 4.46 7.11 0.55
CA THR A 94 5.55 6.23 0.96
C THR A 94 5.14 5.47 2.22
N SER A 95 5.34 4.15 2.21
CA SER A 95 4.97 3.30 3.34
C SER A 95 5.88 3.47 4.55
N GLU A 96 5.31 3.42 5.74
CA GLU A 96 6.06 3.27 6.98
C GLU A 96 6.64 1.86 7.07
N LYS A 97 7.87 1.72 7.59
CA LYS A 97 8.57 0.43 7.72
C LYS A 97 8.77 0.09 9.18
N VAL A 98 8.51 -1.17 9.57
CA VAL A 98 8.73 -1.66 10.92
C VAL A 98 9.40 -3.03 10.91
N LYS A 99 10.49 -3.16 11.66
CA LYS A 99 11.20 -4.43 11.89
C LYS A 99 10.39 -5.27 12.87
N ILE A 100 10.11 -6.52 12.50
CA ILE A 100 9.33 -7.47 13.32
C ILE A 100 10.27 -8.46 14.01
N SER A 101 11.26 -8.97 13.28
CA SER A 101 12.24 -9.93 13.79
C SER A 101 13.58 -9.78 13.03
N PRO A 102 14.62 -10.55 13.37
CA PRO A 102 15.89 -10.52 12.64
C PRO A 102 15.81 -10.89 11.14
N VAL A 103 14.71 -11.50 10.68
CA VAL A 103 14.53 -11.96 9.30
C VAL A 103 13.24 -11.44 8.64
N LEU A 104 12.46 -10.63 9.36
CA LEU A 104 11.14 -10.18 8.92
C LEU A 104 10.95 -8.71 9.26
N PHE A 105 10.49 -7.94 8.29
CA PHE A 105 9.94 -6.60 8.48
C PHE A 105 8.70 -6.42 7.62
N MET A 106 7.94 -5.38 7.89
CA MET A 106 6.80 -4.99 7.05
C MET A 106 6.88 -3.53 6.68
N ALA A 107 6.27 -3.19 5.55
CA ALA A 107 5.95 -1.83 5.16
C ALA A 107 4.43 -1.69 5.05
N TYR A 108 3.86 -0.58 5.52
CA TYR A 108 2.41 -0.39 5.50
C TYR A 108 1.98 1.05 5.28
N ILE A 109 0.74 1.19 4.80
CA ILE A 109 -0.05 2.42 4.85
C ILE A 109 -1.46 2.10 5.38
N VAL A 110 -2.05 3.06 6.09
CA VAL A 110 -3.46 3.03 6.49
C VAL A 110 -4.03 4.43 6.28
N ILE A 111 -5.03 4.52 5.41
CA ILE A 111 -5.66 5.77 5.03
C ILE A 111 -7.17 5.65 5.06
N LYS A 112 -7.84 6.79 5.24
CA LYS A 112 -9.28 6.91 5.06
C LYS A 112 -9.58 7.55 3.71
N LEU A 113 -10.45 6.93 2.93
CA LEU A 113 -10.99 7.50 1.70
C LEU A 113 -12.25 8.28 2.04
N LYS A 114 -12.40 9.46 1.44
CA LYS A 114 -13.55 10.32 1.69
C LYS A 114 -13.97 11.02 0.40
N ARG A 115 -15.26 11.02 0.13
CA ARG A 115 -15.83 11.75 -1.00
C ARG A 115 -15.98 13.24 -0.67
N ILE A 116 -15.73 14.09 -1.66
CA ILE A 116 -16.04 15.53 -1.63
C ILE A 116 -16.95 15.95 -2.79
#